data_AF-A0A7D5EQI8-F1
#
_entry.id   AF-A0A7D5EQI8-F1
#
_cell.length_a   1.000
_cell.length_b   1.000
_cell.length_c   1.000
_cell.angle_alpha   90.00
_cell.angle_beta   90.00
_cell.angle_gamma   90.00
#
_symmetry.space_group_name_H-M   'P 1'
#
loop_
_entity.id
_entity.type
_entity.pdbx_description
1 polymer ?
#
loop_
_entity_poly.entity_id
_entity_poly.type
_entity_poly.pdbx_seq_one_letter_code
_entity_poly.pdbx_strand_id
1 'polypeptide(L)'
;MNRRLTAFAITAAALLALTGCTGGNDSPEGGNAAESTQSVEDACTQVNDVMTEATAGLQEIDPSDPATAATALRTISDGMGDAADAVTNSEIAGILPDLQTAFASAAESMEAVAAGDTERASELNTALTDVQDSIGRYTELCGAS
;
A
#
# COMPACT_ATOMS: atom_id res chain seq x y z
N MET A 1 -24.22 -24.81 24.08
CA MET A 1 -23.17 -25.68 23.51
C MET A 1 -22.12 -24.75 22.90
N ASN A 2 -21.11 -24.37 23.67
CA ASN A 2 -19.73 -24.93 23.67
C ASN A 2 -19.02 -24.61 22.34
N ARG A 3 -18.00 -23.76 22.31
CA ARG A 3 -16.66 -24.08 22.85
C ARG A 3 -15.96 -22.86 23.46
N ARG A 4 -15.57 -23.01 24.72
CA ARG A 4 -14.46 -22.31 25.35
C ARG A 4 -13.14 -22.92 24.85
N LEU A 5 -12.06 -22.15 25.04
CA LEU A 5 -10.64 -22.52 25.02
C LEU A 5 -9.99 -22.55 23.63
N THR A 6 -9.05 -21.62 23.38
CA THR A 6 -7.63 -21.98 23.48
C THR A 6 -6.83 -20.72 23.86
N ALA A 7 -6.37 -20.68 25.10
CA ALA A 7 -5.28 -19.81 25.52
C ALA A 7 -4.01 -20.30 24.83
N PHE A 8 -3.38 -19.46 24.02
CA PHE A 8 -2.01 -19.66 23.59
C PHE A 8 -1.11 -18.76 24.43
N ALA A 9 -0.54 -19.36 25.48
CA ALA A 9 0.67 -18.86 26.10
C ALA A 9 1.83 -19.28 25.19
N ILE A 10 2.53 -18.31 24.58
CA ILE A 10 3.85 -18.54 23.99
C ILE A 10 4.80 -17.45 24.51
N THR A 11 5.46 -17.82 25.60
CA THR A 11 6.90 -17.69 25.85
C THR A 11 7.57 -16.34 25.54
N ALA A 12 7.84 -15.59 26.60
CA ALA A 12 8.96 -14.67 26.65
C ALA A 12 10.29 -15.46 26.63
N ALA A 13 11.06 -15.30 25.55
CA ALA A 13 12.50 -15.56 25.45
C ALA A 13 12.98 -14.70 24.27
N ALA A 14 13.63 -13.56 24.49
CA ALA A 14 15.03 -13.39 24.85
C ALA A 14 15.78 -12.73 23.66
N LEU A 15 16.21 -11.49 23.89
CA LEU A 15 17.50 -10.92 23.50
C LEU A 15 18.01 -11.21 22.08
N LEU A 16 17.74 -10.28 21.17
CA LEU A 16 18.70 -9.82 20.15
C LEU A 16 18.88 -8.31 20.45
N ALA A 17 19.78 -7.88 21.32
CA ALA A 17 21.20 -7.71 21.01
C ALA A 17 21.45 -7.18 19.59
N LEU A 18 20.94 -5.97 19.27
CA LEU A 18 21.52 -5.14 18.22
C LEU A 18 22.91 -4.63 18.66
N THR A 19 23.87 -5.55 18.74
CA THR A 19 25.29 -5.20 18.70
C THR A 19 25.74 -5.29 17.26
N GLY A 20 25.83 -4.15 16.57
CA GLY A 20 26.47 -4.12 15.26
C GLY A 20 26.22 -2.88 14.41
N CYS A 21 26.65 -1.70 14.84
CA CYS A 21 27.50 -0.86 13.96
C CYS A 21 28.26 0.17 14.80
N THR A 22 29.44 -0.23 15.31
CA THR A 22 30.50 0.73 15.63
C THR A 22 31.36 0.85 14.38
N GLY A 23 31.13 1.91 13.60
CA GLY A 23 31.98 2.30 12.49
C GLY A 23 32.26 3.79 12.59
N GLY A 24 33.17 4.18 13.48
CA GLY A 24 33.73 5.53 13.46
C GLY A 24 34.90 5.59 12.47
N ASN A 25 34.86 6.51 11.51
CA ASN A 25 36.01 7.32 11.09
C ASN A 25 35.55 8.41 10.09
N ASP A 26 35.87 9.67 10.39
CA ASP A 26 35.86 10.82 9.48
C ASP A 26 36.44 10.50 8.09
N SER A 27 35.68 10.74 7.02
CA SER A 27 36.03 11.63 5.90
C SER A 27 34.91 11.67 4.86
N PRO A 28 34.68 12.82 4.20
CA PRO A 28 33.45 13.12 3.49
C PRO A 28 33.63 12.92 1.99
N GLU A 29 33.07 11.86 1.40
CA GLU A 29 33.04 11.76 -0.06
C GLU A 29 31.96 10.80 -0.54
N GLY A 30 30.94 11.38 -1.19
CA GLY A 30 30.28 10.76 -2.34
C GLY A 30 29.08 9.87 -2.06
N GLY A 31 27.89 10.49 -2.05
CA GLY A 31 26.62 9.80 -2.26
C GLY A 31 25.64 10.00 -1.12
N ASN A 32 25.04 11.19 -1.06
CA ASN A 32 23.94 11.50 -0.17
C ASN A 32 22.68 10.73 -0.62
N ALA A 33 22.65 9.41 -0.42
CA ALA A 33 21.40 8.75 -0.12
C ALA A 33 21.02 9.31 1.25
N ALA A 34 20.08 10.25 1.27
CA ALA A 34 19.53 10.71 2.52
C ALA A 34 18.99 9.47 3.23
N GLU A 35 19.67 9.02 4.29
CA GLU A 35 19.13 8.02 5.19
C GLU A 35 17.81 8.58 5.69
N SER A 36 16.72 8.01 5.21
CA SER A 36 15.37 8.51 5.45
C SER A 36 15.14 8.54 6.95
N THR A 37 14.95 9.73 7.51
CA THR A 37 14.70 9.88 8.95
C THR A 37 13.27 9.50 9.34
N GLN A 38 12.42 9.21 8.36
CA GLN A 38 11.02 8.83 8.56
C GLN A 38 10.94 7.37 8.99
N SER A 39 10.31 7.15 10.15
CA SER A 39 10.01 5.81 10.63
C SER A 39 8.98 5.13 9.71
N VAL A 40 8.95 3.80 9.72
CA VAL A 40 7.92 3.04 9.00
C VAL A 40 6.52 3.42 9.49
N GLU A 41 6.34 3.66 10.79
CA GLU A 41 5.06 4.03 11.41
C GLU A 41 4.55 5.41 10.91
N ASP A 42 5.44 6.40 10.81
CA ASP A 42 5.09 7.73 10.28
C ASP A 42 4.74 7.67 8.78
N ALA A 43 5.49 6.89 8.01
CA ALA A 43 5.22 6.67 6.58
C ALA A 43 3.89 5.93 6.38
N CYS A 44 3.62 4.89 7.16
CA CYS A 44 2.35 4.17 7.16
C CYS A 44 1.19 5.09 7.52
N THR A 45 1.32 5.98 8.52
CA THR A 45 0.28 6.93 8.87
C THR A 45 -0.05 7.88 7.71
N GLN A 46 0.98 8.36 7.01
CA GLN A 46 0.82 9.25 5.87
C GLN A 46 0.10 8.59 4.68
N VAL A 47 0.39 7.31 4.43
CA VAL A 47 -0.30 6.52 3.39
C VAL A 47 -1.71 6.09 3.84
N ASN A 48 -1.94 5.94 5.14
CA ASN A 48 -3.21 5.46 5.69
C ASN A 48 -4.38 6.42 5.41
N ASP A 49 -4.11 7.72 5.32
CA ASP A 49 -5.12 8.71 4.92
C ASP A 49 -5.59 8.44 3.47
N VAL A 50 -4.65 8.24 2.55
CA VAL A 50 -4.96 7.87 1.15
C VAL A 50 -5.69 6.53 1.08
N MET A 51 -5.29 5.55 1.87
CA MET A 51 -5.94 4.23 1.93
C MET A 51 -7.37 4.31 2.51
N THR A 52 -7.59 5.21 3.47
CA THR A 52 -8.93 5.46 4.05
C THR A 52 -9.83 6.14 3.03
N GLU A 53 -9.33 7.17 2.34
CA GLU A 53 -10.04 7.83 1.25
C GLU A 53 -10.33 6.87 0.11
N ALA A 54 -9.38 6.01 -0.23
CA ALA A 54 -9.56 4.96 -1.23
C ALA A 54 -10.68 3.99 -0.84
N THR A 55 -10.68 3.54 0.41
CA THR A 55 -11.71 2.64 0.94
C THR A 55 -13.08 3.31 0.96
N ALA A 56 -13.16 4.61 1.29
CA ALA A 56 -14.39 5.38 1.23
C ALA A 56 -14.87 5.55 -0.21
N GLY A 57 -13.99 5.96 -1.13
CA GLY A 57 -14.29 6.13 -2.54
C GLY A 57 -14.78 4.85 -3.19
N LEU A 58 -14.16 3.70 -2.89
CA LEU A 58 -14.60 2.38 -3.37
C LEU A 58 -15.99 2.00 -2.86
N GLN A 59 -16.38 2.38 -1.64
CA GLN A 59 -17.71 2.13 -1.10
C GLN A 59 -18.79 3.01 -1.74
N GLU A 60 -18.40 4.16 -2.28
CA GLU A 60 -19.30 5.09 -2.97
C GLU A 60 -19.49 4.75 -4.45
N ILE A 61 -18.73 3.78 -4.99
CA ILE A 61 -18.86 3.35 -6.38
C ILE A 61 -20.23 2.73 -6.63
N ASP A 62 -21.00 3.33 -7.54
CA ASP A 62 -22.20 2.73 -8.10
C ASP A 62 -21.79 1.72 -9.19
N PRO A 63 -22.11 0.41 -9.03
CA PRO A 63 -21.80 -0.60 -10.06
C PRO A 63 -22.56 -0.38 -11.38
N SER A 64 -23.56 0.50 -11.40
CA SER A 64 -24.30 0.90 -12.60
C SER A 64 -23.63 2.06 -13.35
N ASP A 65 -22.60 2.69 -12.76
CA ASP A 65 -21.86 3.82 -13.31
C ASP A 65 -20.34 3.54 -13.35
N PRO A 66 -19.88 2.74 -14.33
CA PRO A 66 -18.46 2.42 -14.49
C PRO A 66 -17.57 3.65 -14.78
N ALA A 67 -18.13 4.76 -15.28
CA ALA A 67 -17.35 5.98 -15.53
C ALA A 67 -17.03 6.72 -14.21
N THR A 68 -18.00 6.78 -13.30
CA THR A 68 -17.76 7.30 -11.94
C THR A 68 -16.81 6.39 -11.17
N ALA A 69 -16.94 5.07 -11.31
CA ALA A 69 -16.00 4.09 -10.74
C ALA A 69 -14.55 4.33 -11.20
N ALA A 70 -14.35 4.48 -12.51
CA ALA A 70 -13.03 4.76 -13.08
C ALA A 70 -12.42 6.06 -12.54
N THR A 71 -13.24 7.11 -12.39
CA THR A 71 -12.78 8.39 -11.86
C THR A 71 -12.32 8.25 -10.40
N ALA A 72 -13.10 7.55 -9.57
CA ALA A 72 -12.72 7.30 -8.17
C ALA A 72 -11.40 6.51 -8.07
N LEU A 73 -11.25 5.44 -8.86
CA LEU A 73 -10.02 4.64 -8.90
C LEU A 73 -8.81 5.45 -9.36
N ARG A 74 -9.00 6.36 -10.31
CA ARG A 74 -7.93 7.23 -10.81
C ARG A 74 -7.50 8.26 -9.76
N THR A 75 -8.45 8.87 -9.05
CA THR A 75 -8.15 9.75 -7.91
C THR A 75 -7.32 9.04 -6.85
N ILE A 76 -7.61 7.77 -6.57
CA ILE A 76 -6.84 6.95 -5.62
C ILE A 76 -5.42 6.70 -6.12
N SER A 77 -5.28 6.33 -7.39
CA SER A 77 -3.97 6.19 -8.03
C SER A 77 -3.14 7.47 -7.92
N ASP A 78 -3.74 8.63 -8.21
CA ASP A 78 -3.07 9.92 -8.13
C ASP A 78 -2.65 10.24 -6.69
N GLY A 79 -3.54 10.07 -5.70
CA GLY A 79 -3.22 10.25 -4.28
C GLY A 79 -2.10 9.33 -3.79
N MET A 80 -1.99 8.13 -4.36
CA MET A 80 -0.91 7.19 -4.05
C MET A 80 0.43 7.59 -4.68
N GLY A 81 0.39 8.20 -5.87
CA GLY A 81 1.56 8.83 -6.48
C GLY A 81 2.06 10.01 -5.64
N ASP A 82 1.14 10.88 -5.19
CA ASP A 82 1.46 11.99 -4.29
C ASP A 82 2.05 11.49 -2.96
N ALA A 83 1.52 10.41 -2.41
CA ALA A 83 2.08 9.77 -1.22
C ALA A 83 3.47 9.17 -1.49
N ALA A 84 3.70 8.57 -2.67
CA ALA A 84 5.00 8.03 -3.06
C ALA A 84 6.08 9.13 -3.15
N ASP A 85 5.70 10.31 -3.63
CA ASP A 85 6.59 11.48 -3.68
C ASP A 85 6.84 12.11 -2.30
N ALA A 86 5.89 11.98 -1.37
CA ALA A 86 5.98 12.53 -0.02
C ALA A 86 6.67 11.60 0.99
N VAL A 87 6.54 10.29 0.82
CA VAL A 87 7.16 9.29 1.69
C VAL A 87 8.65 9.20 1.37
N THR A 88 9.46 9.46 2.40
CA THR A 88 10.92 9.36 2.27
C THR A 88 11.43 7.98 2.66
N ASN A 89 10.68 7.22 3.44
CA ASN A 89 11.04 5.85 3.83
C ASN A 89 11.07 4.92 2.61
N SER A 90 12.24 4.35 2.30
CA SER A 90 12.43 3.53 1.09
C SER A 90 11.66 2.21 1.08
N GLU A 91 11.33 1.65 2.24
CA GLU A 91 10.55 0.41 2.33
C GLU A 91 9.09 0.65 1.93
N ILE A 92 8.49 1.74 2.44
CA ILE A 92 7.13 2.12 2.08
C ILE A 92 7.08 2.75 0.68
N ALA A 93 8.03 3.62 0.32
CA ALA A 93 8.09 4.18 -1.03
C ALA A 93 8.28 3.11 -2.11
N GLY A 94 8.88 1.96 -1.78
CA GLY A 94 9.07 0.84 -2.70
C GLY A 94 7.77 0.12 -3.11
N ILE A 95 6.72 0.17 -2.29
CA ILE A 95 5.46 -0.55 -2.54
C ILE A 95 4.35 0.33 -3.13
N LEU A 96 4.43 1.65 -2.96
CA LEU A 96 3.43 2.60 -3.45
C LEU A 96 3.29 2.59 -4.99
N PRO A 97 4.35 2.43 -5.80
CA PRO A 97 4.23 2.35 -7.26
C PRO A 97 3.42 1.14 -7.75
N ASP A 98 3.55 0.00 -7.08
CA ASP A 98 2.80 -1.22 -7.40
C ASP A 98 1.31 -1.00 -7.11
N LEU A 99 1.01 -0.43 -5.95
CA LEU A 99 -0.34 -0.04 -5.56
C LEU A 99 -0.94 0.98 -6.56
N GLN A 100 -0.20 2.04 -6.88
CA GLN A 100 -0.62 3.05 -7.87
C GLN A 100 -0.97 2.39 -9.22
N THR A 101 -0.09 1.52 -9.72
CA THR A 101 -0.27 0.81 -10.99
C THR A 101 -1.54 -0.05 -10.96
N ALA A 102 -1.79 -0.74 -9.86
CA ALA A 102 -2.97 -1.59 -9.71
C ALA A 102 -4.28 -0.79 -9.75
N PHE A 103 -4.35 0.36 -9.06
CA PHE A 103 -5.51 1.26 -9.12
C PHE A 103 -5.69 1.92 -10.49
N ALA A 104 -4.59 2.33 -11.15
CA ALA A 104 -4.63 2.87 -12.50
C ALA A 104 -5.17 1.84 -13.52
N SER A 105 -4.70 0.60 -13.43
CA SER A 105 -5.17 -0.50 -14.29
C SER A 105 -6.66 -0.83 -14.06
N ALA A 106 -7.11 -0.78 -12.81
CA ALA A 106 -8.52 -0.94 -12.47
C ALA A 106 -9.36 0.22 -13.04
N ALA A 107 -8.86 1.46 -12.97
CA ALA A 107 -9.52 2.63 -13.55
C ALA A 107 -9.67 2.51 -15.07
N GLU A 108 -8.59 2.14 -15.77
CA GLU A 108 -8.61 1.92 -17.22
C GLU A 108 -9.58 0.83 -17.63
N SER A 109 -9.62 -0.28 -16.88
CA SER A 109 -10.57 -1.37 -17.11
C SER A 109 -12.02 -0.89 -16.96
N MET A 110 -12.32 -0.09 -15.93
CA MET A 110 -13.63 0.51 -15.72
C MET A 110 -14.04 1.47 -16.84
N GLU A 111 -13.11 2.29 -17.35
CA GLU A 111 -13.40 3.17 -18.49
C GLU A 111 -13.70 2.40 -19.77
N ALA A 112 -12.94 1.34 -20.03
CA ALA A 112 -13.18 0.51 -21.19
C ALA A 112 -14.55 -0.16 -21.11
N VAL A 113 -14.95 -0.65 -19.92
CA VAL A 113 -16.30 -1.16 -19.67
C VAL A 113 -17.35 -0.07 -19.88
N ALA A 114 -17.11 1.16 -19.40
CA ALA A 114 -18.01 2.30 -19.64
C ALA A 114 -18.13 2.65 -21.14
N ALA A 115 -17.06 2.45 -21.91
CA ALA A 115 -17.05 2.59 -23.37
C ALA A 115 -17.72 1.41 -24.12
N GLY A 116 -18.18 0.39 -23.39
CA GLY A 116 -18.87 -0.78 -23.93
C GLY A 116 -17.97 -2.00 -24.22
N ASP A 117 -16.68 -1.93 -23.85
CA ASP A 117 -15.74 -3.03 -24.00
C ASP A 117 -15.87 -4.03 -22.84
N THR A 118 -16.75 -5.00 -23.02
CA THR A 118 -17.02 -6.04 -22.03
C THR A 118 -15.94 -7.12 -21.98
N GLU A 119 -15.00 -7.17 -22.95
CA GLU A 119 -13.88 -8.12 -22.94
C GLU A 119 -12.83 -7.75 -21.89
N ARG A 120 -12.77 -6.48 -21.46
CA ARG A 120 -11.90 -6.01 -20.37
C ARG A 120 -12.35 -6.45 -18.97
N ALA A 121 -13.54 -7.03 -18.83
CA ALA A 121 -14.02 -7.53 -17.55
C ALA A 121 -13.13 -8.65 -16.96
N SER A 122 -12.42 -9.43 -17.78
CA SER A 122 -11.46 -10.41 -17.26
C SER A 122 -10.18 -9.76 -16.73
N GLU A 123 -9.72 -8.67 -17.36
CA GLU A 123 -8.53 -7.95 -16.92
C GLU A 123 -8.78 -7.16 -15.64
N LEU A 124 -10.01 -6.67 -15.46
CA LEU A 124 -10.45 -6.11 -14.19
C LEU A 124 -10.25 -7.10 -13.03
N ASN A 125 -10.59 -8.38 -13.22
CA ASN A 125 -10.38 -9.37 -12.16
C ASN A 125 -8.89 -9.55 -11.82
N THR A 126 -8.02 -9.53 -12.82
CA THR A 126 -6.56 -9.54 -12.60
C THR A 126 -6.11 -8.30 -11.84
N ALA A 127 -6.52 -7.10 -12.28
CA ALA A 127 -6.20 -5.86 -11.58
C ALA A 127 -6.71 -5.85 -10.12
N LEU A 128 -7.90 -6.39 -9.87
CA LEU A 128 -8.44 -6.54 -8.51
C LEU A 128 -7.65 -7.55 -7.67
N THR A 129 -7.10 -8.61 -8.26
CA THR A 129 -6.18 -9.51 -7.56
C THR A 129 -4.87 -8.81 -7.23
N ASP A 130 -4.30 -8.05 -8.17
CA ASP A 130 -3.06 -7.31 -7.96
C ASP A 130 -3.22 -6.22 -6.88
N VAL A 131 -4.38 -5.54 -6.83
CA VAL A 131 -4.74 -4.63 -5.73
C VAL A 131 -4.77 -5.37 -4.40
N GLN A 132 -5.43 -6.54 -4.32
CA GLN A 132 -5.51 -7.32 -3.08
C GLN A 132 -4.14 -7.79 -2.59
N ASP A 133 -3.28 -8.27 -3.48
CA ASP A 133 -1.92 -8.71 -3.15
C ASP A 133 -1.07 -7.52 -2.66
N SER A 134 -1.21 -6.36 -3.30
CA SER A 134 -0.51 -5.13 -2.93
C SER A 134 -0.97 -4.60 -1.56
N ILE A 135 -2.29 -4.61 -1.30
CA ILE A 135 -2.84 -4.28 0.02
C ILE A 135 -2.33 -5.27 1.08
N GLY A 136 -2.24 -6.57 0.75
CA GLY A 136 -1.68 -7.59 1.63
C GLY A 136 -0.27 -7.23 2.10
N ARG A 137 0.63 -6.92 1.16
CA ARG A 137 2.00 -6.48 1.48
C ARG A 137 2.03 -5.19 2.29
N TYR A 138 1.19 -4.22 1.95
CA TYR A 138 1.07 -2.98 2.72
C TYR A 138 0.66 -3.27 4.18
N THR A 139 -0.34 -4.13 4.40
CA THR A 139 -0.78 -4.50 5.75
C THR A 139 0.22 -5.35 6.52
N GLU A 140 1.07 -6.14 5.87
CA GLU A 140 2.17 -6.85 6.53
C GLU A 140 3.23 -5.87 7.06
N LEU A 141 3.52 -4.81 6.31
CA LEU A 141 4.50 -3.79 6.70
C LEU A 141 3.94 -2.83 7.76
N CYS A 142 2.71 -2.34 7.56
CA CYS A 142 2.09 -1.34 8.43
C CYS A 142 1.25 -1.92 9.58
N GLY A 143 0.91 -3.20 9.55
CA GLY A 143 0.16 -3.90 10.61
C GLY A 143 1.03 -4.70 11.57
N ALA A 144 2.33 -4.87 11.27
CA ALA A 144 3.31 -5.43 12.19
C ALA A 144 3.96 -4.38 13.11
N SER A 145 3.76 -3.09 12.81
CA SER A 145 4.17 -1.93 13.59
C SER A 145 3.15 -1.54 14.66
#